data_AF-G6C2Y7-F1
#
_entry.id   AF-G6C2Y7-F1
#
_cell.length_a   1.000
_cell.length_b   1.000
_cell.length_c   1.000
_cell.angle_alpha   90.00
_cell.angle_beta   90.00
_cell.angle_gamma   90.00
#
_symmetry.space_group_name_H-M   'P 1'
#
loop_
_entity.id
_entity.type
_entity.pdbx_description
1 polymer ?
#
loop_
_entity_poly.entity_id
_entity_poly.type
_entity_poly.pdbx_seq_one_letter_code
_entity_poly.pdbx_strand_id
1 'polypeptide(L)'
;AWIYNFRGDDVQHNPVGLSFTVISEKKASLYINEDKLTKEAKKYFKDNKVEIKGYFEFFEDIKKLKGNILVDFNKTSYAIYEAISKNNLINSMNPSTYLKAHKNETEIANTKDIHVQDGAAIVKFMYWLKNNYKKGNITEFSAEEKINSLREKIEGYIDLSFHTISAFGKNAAMMHYSAPEKNSTKIEDGVYLLDSGGTYLKGTTDITRTFFLGKVGKQEKIDNTLVLKGMLALSRAKFLFGATGTNLDILARQFLWNVGIDYKCGTGHGVGHILNVHEGPHGIRFQYNPQRLEVGMIVTNEPGAYIEGSHGIRIENELLVKEACETEHGKFLEFETITCAPIDLDGIVKSLLTKEEKEQLNNYHKEVYEKLKPYLTKAEQAFLKEYTKEI
;
A
#
# COMPACT_ATOMS: atom_id res chain seq x y z
N ALA A 1 5.80 -0.91 -18.36
CA ALA A 1 6.37 -0.07 -17.29
C ALA A 1 7.63 -0.70 -16.68
N TRP A 2 7.53 -1.71 -15.78
CA TRP A 2 8.69 -2.27 -15.04
C TRP A 2 9.82 -2.82 -15.94
N ILE A 3 9.52 -3.76 -16.84
CA ILE A 3 10.51 -4.46 -17.69
C ILE A 3 11.43 -3.48 -18.44
N TYR A 4 10.87 -2.35 -18.86
CA TYR A 4 11.54 -1.39 -19.73
C TYR A 4 11.82 -0.05 -19.03
N ASN A 5 11.73 0.01 -17.69
CA ASN A 5 12.01 1.20 -16.88
C ASN A 5 11.38 2.51 -17.41
N PHE A 6 10.13 2.45 -17.85
CA PHE A 6 9.36 3.64 -18.21
C PHE A 6 8.10 3.76 -17.35
N ARG A 7 7.55 4.98 -17.28
CA ARG A 7 6.27 5.32 -16.66
C ARG A 7 5.43 6.14 -17.65
N GLY A 8 4.13 6.15 -17.44
CA GLY A 8 3.16 6.92 -18.22
C GLY A 8 1.98 7.34 -17.34
N ASP A 9 1.00 8.00 -17.92
CA ASP A 9 -0.15 8.61 -17.24
C ASP A 9 -1.48 8.19 -17.86
N ASP A 10 -1.52 7.04 -18.54
CA ASP A 10 -2.72 6.57 -19.24
C ASP A 10 -3.83 6.08 -18.29
N VAL A 11 -3.47 5.73 -17.06
CA VAL A 11 -4.39 5.25 -16.03
C VAL A 11 -4.21 6.09 -14.78
N GLN A 12 -5.28 6.74 -14.35
CA GLN A 12 -5.25 7.56 -13.14
C GLN A 12 -4.71 6.75 -11.94
N HIS A 13 -3.83 7.37 -11.15
CA HIS A 13 -3.19 6.79 -9.97
C HIS A 13 -2.25 5.60 -10.22
N ASN A 14 -2.03 5.24 -11.49
CA ASN A 14 -1.18 4.12 -11.85
C ASN A 14 -0.21 4.60 -12.94
N PRO A 15 1.09 4.78 -12.65
CA PRO A 15 2.04 5.41 -13.56
C PRO A 15 2.45 4.47 -14.72
N VAL A 16 1.49 4.04 -15.52
CA VAL A 16 1.62 3.05 -16.60
C VAL A 16 1.19 3.64 -17.94
N GLY A 17 1.85 3.22 -19.01
CA GLY A 17 1.39 3.45 -20.38
C GLY A 17 0.71 2.21 -20.93
N LEU A 18 -0.47 2.37 -21.54
CA LEU A 18 -1.19 1.29 -22.22
C LEU A 18 -0.30 0.73 -23.32
N SER A 19 0.11 -0.52 -23.14
CA SER A 19 1.08 -1.16 -24.02
C SER A 19 0.99 -2.67 -23.94
N PHE A 20 1.50 -3.33 -24.99
CA PHE A 20 1.78 -4.77 -24.99
C PHE A 20 3.26 -5.01 -25.20
N THR A 21 3.72 -6.19 -24.83
CA THR A 21 5.08 -6.61 -25.11
C THR A 21 5.13 -8.07 -25.53
N VAL A 22 6.01 -8.35 -26.49
CA VAL A 22 6.39 -9.71 -26.88
C VAL A 22 7.90 -9.81 -26.74
N ILE A 23 8.35 -10.77 -25.93
CA ILE A 23 9.77 -11.02 -25.67
C ILE A 23 10.08 -12.44 -26.14
N SER A 24 11.11 -12.58 -26.97
CA SER A 24 11.70 -13.85 -27.36
C SER A 24 13.18 -13.87 -26.99
N GLU A 25 13.85 -15.00 -27.22
CA GLU A 25 15.30 -15.15 -26.99
C GLU A 25 16.16 -14.12 -27.75
N LYS A 26 15.65 -13.59 -28.87
CA LYS A 26 16.43 -12.72 -29.78
C LYS A 26 15.94 -11.28 -29.84
N LYS A 27 14.70 -11.00 -29.41
CA LYS A 27 14.10 -9.68 -29.56
C LYS A 27 13.09 -9.36 -28.46
N ALA A 28 12.93 -8.08 -28.19
CA ALA A 28 11.90 -7.54 -27.33
C ALA A 28 11.18 -6.43 -28.10
N SER A 29 9.87 -6.56 -28.26
CA SER A 29 9.01 -5.59 -28.95
C SER A 29 8.05 -4.96 -27.94
N LEU A 30 7.95 -3.64 -27.93
CA LEU A 30 7.02 -2.85 -27.13
C LEU A 30 6.01 -2.19 -28.08
N TYR A 31 4.74 -2.56 -27.94
CA TYR A 31 3.63 -2.05 -28.72
C TYR A 31 2.95 -0.94 -27.91
N ILE A 32 3.07 0.30 -28.36
CA ILE A 32 2.61 1.50 -27.63
C ILE A 32 2.21 2.58 -28.64
N ASN A 33 1.40 3.55 -28.22
CA ASN A 33 1.18 4.74 -29.04
C ASN A 33 2.48 5.58 -29.06
N GLU A 34 3.15 5.63 -30.22
CA GLU A 34 4.42 6.33 -30.41
C GLU A 34 4.35 7.85 -30.19
N ASP A 35 3.16 8.43 -30.32
CA ASP A 35 2.93 9.86 -30.08
C ASP A 35 3.01 10.20 -28.59
N LYS A 36 2.84 9.21 -27.70
CA LYS A 36 2.98 9.37 -26.25
C LYS A 36 4.43 9.28 -25.77
N LEU A 37 5.36 8.90 -26.64
CA LEU A 37 6.75 8.72 -26.25
C LEU A 37 7.55 10.02 -26.36
N THR A 38 8.19 10.41 -25.26
CA THR A 38 9.15 11.52 -25.26
C THR A 38 10.40 11.20 -26.09
N LYS A 39 11.19 12.21 -26.44
CA LYS A 39 12.45 12.02 -27.18
C LYS A 39 13.44 11.16 -26.39
N GLU A 40 13.46 11.35 -25.07
CA GLU A 40 14.28 10.61 -24.11
C GLU A 40 13.87 9.13 -24.08
N ALA A 41 12.56 8.84 -24.02
CA ALA A 41 12.05 7.48 -24.06
C ALA A 41 12.38 6.79 -25.39
N LYS A 42 12.16 7.47 -26.54
CA LYS A 42 12.50 6.93 -27.87
C LYS A 42 14.00 6.60 -27.97
N LYS A 43 14.87 7.49 -27.48
CA LYS A 43 16.32 7.26 -27.42
C LYS A 43 16.66 6.07 -26.52
N TYR A 44 16.10 6.02 -25.32
CA TYR A 44 16.33 4.93 -24.37
C TYR A 44 15.97 3.56 -24.97
N PHE A 45 14.80 3.42 -25.60
CA PHE A 45 14.38 2.18 -26.23
C PHE A 45 15.30 1.77 -27.38
N LYS A 46 15.71 2.73 -28.22
CA LYS A 46 16.66 2.50 -29.31
C LYS A 46 18.01 2.00 -28.79
N ASP A 47 18.57 2.67 -27.78
CA ASP A 47 19.87 2.30 -27.20
C ASP A 47 19.84 0.91 -26.56
N ASN A 48 18.68 0.51 -26.02
CA ASN A 48 18.44 -0.82 -25.43
C ASN A 48 17.90 -1.85 -26.44
N LYS A 49 17.89 -1.54 -27.74
CA LYS A 49 17.45 -2.44 -28.81
C LYS A 49 16.01 -2.97 -28.63
N VAL A 50 15.13 -2.15 -28.06
CA VAL A 50 13.70 -2.44 -27.94
C VAL A 50 13.01 -1.99 -29.23
N GLU A 51 12.34 -2.92 -29.92
CA GLU A 51 11.56 -2.61 -31.12
C GLU A 51 10.26 -1.92 -30.71
N ILE A 52 10.08 -0.66 -31.10
CA ILE A 52 8.82 0.07 -30.89
C ILE A 52 7.91 -0.15 -32.09
N LYS A 53 6.64 -0.46 -31.80
CA LYS A 53 5.57 -0.65 -32.77
C LYS A 53 4.29 0.04 -32.32
N GLY A 54 3.40 0.34 -33.25
CA GLY A 54 2.09 0.86 -32.97
C GLY A 54 1.27 -0.10 -32.10
N TYR A 55 0.51 0.46 -31.16
CA TYR A 55 -0.29 -0.28 -30.18
C TYR A 55 -1.15 -1.41 -30.81
N PHE A 56 -1.84 -1.11 -31.92
CA PHE A 56 -2.73 -2.08 -32.58
C PHE A 56 -2.02 -3.10 -33.46
N GLU A 57 -0.75 -2.88 -33.82
CA GLU A 57 0.04 -3.87 -34.58
C GLU A 57 0.26 -5.16 -33.79
N PHE A 58 0.15 -5.08 -32.45
CA PHE A 58 0.22 -6.22 -31.55
C PHE A 58 -0.71 -7.36 -32.00
N PHE A 59 -1.97 -7.06 -32.31
CA PHE A 59 -2.98 -8.07 -32.64
C PHE A 59 -2.71 -8.79 -33.96
N GLU A 60 -2.02 -8.13 -34.91
CA GLU A 60 -1.61 -8.75 -36.16
C GLU A 60 -0.31 -9.54 -36.01
N ASP A 61 0.61 -9.06 -35.18
CA ASP A 61 1.88 -9.74 -34.94
C ASP A 61 1.74 -11.02 -34.12
N ILE A 62 0.87 -11.05 -33.11
CA ILE A 62 0.70 -12.25 -32.28
C ILE A 62 0.12 -13.44 -33.06
N LYS A 63 -0.71 -13.18 -34.10
CA LYS A 63 -1.25 -14.23 -34.99
C LYS A 63 -0.16 -14.97 -35.77
N LYS A 64 0.99 -14.32 -35.97
CA LYS A 64 2.15 -14.85 -36.70
C LYS A 64 3.07 -15.67 -35.81
N LEU A 65 2.90 -15.63 -34.49
CA LEU A 65 3.73 -16.40 -33.55
C LEU A 65 3.55 -17.90 -33.79
N LYS A 66 4.65 -18.63 -33.62
CA LYS A 66 4.76 -20.09 -33.75
C LYS A 66 5.60 -20.66 -32.62
N GLY A 67 5.16 -21.78 -32.05
CA GLY A 67 5.94 -22.54 -31.06
C GLY A 67 5.36 -22.49 -29.66
N ASN A 68 6.24 -22.48 -28.65
CA ASN A 68 5.86 -22.42 -27.25
C ASN A 68 5.66 -20.96 -26.83
N ILE A 69 4.50 -20.64 -26.27
CA ILE A 69 4.18 -19.29 -25.80
C ILE A 69 3.81 -19.36 -24.33
N LEU A 70 4.58 -18.68 -23.50
CA LEU A 70 4.27 -18.46 -22.09
C LEU A 70 3.19 -17.37 -21.99
N VAL A 71 2.11 -17.66 -21.27
CA VAL A 71 0.99 -16.72 -21.10
C VAL A 71 0.28 -17.00 -19.77
N ASP A 72 -0.11 -15.95 -19.06
CA ASP A 72 -0.89 -16.09 -17.83
C ASP A 72 -2.39 -15.99 -18.17
N PHE A 73 -3.11 -17.12 -18.10
CA PHE A 73 -4.54 -17.16 -18.40
C PHE A 73 -5.39 -16.32 -17.44
N ASN A 74 -4.90 -16.02 -16.23
CA ASN A 74 -5.63 -15.15 -15.30
C ASN A 74 -5.49 -13.65 -15.63
N LYS A 75 -4.57 -13.29 -16.53
CA LYS A 75 -4.26 -11.89 -16.89
C LYS A 75 -4.46 -11.59 -18.37
N THR A 76 -4.73 -12.62 -19.17
CA THR A 76 -4.82 -12.50 -20.63
C THR A 76 -6.28 -12.38 -21.07
N SER A 77 -6.56 -11.44 -21.97
CA SER A 77 -7.91 -11.30 -22.53
C SER A 77 -8.22 -12.44 -23.50
N TYR A 78 -9.50 -12.75 -23.66
CA TYR A 78 -9.95 -13.81 -24.56
C TYR A 78 -9.49 -13.59 -26.02
N ALA A 79 -9.48 -12.34 -26.50
CA ALA A 79 -9.03 -12.02 -27.85
C ALA A 79 -7.54 -12.37 -28.09
N ILE A 80 -6.68 -12.16 -27.08
CA ILE A 80 -5.27 -12.56 -27.17
C ILE A 80 -5.17 -14.08 -27.18
N TYR A 81 -5.88 -14.74 -26.26
CA TYR A 81 -5.91 -16.21 -26.19
C TYR A 81 -6.33 -16.82 -27.53
N GLU A 82 -7.43 -16.35 -28.12
CA GLU A 82 -7.93 -16.83 -29.40
C GLU A 82 -6.88 -16.67 -30.51
N ALA A 83 -6.22 -15.51 -30.59
CA ALA A 83 -5.21 -15.22 -31.61
C ALA A 83 -3.98 -16.15 -31.54
N ILE A 84 -3.62 -16.61 -30.35
CA ILE A 84 -2.46 -17.50 -30.13
C ILE A 84 -2.83 -18.97 -29.91
N SER A 85 -4.12 -19.31 -29.83
CA SER A 85 -4.64 -20.64 -29.45
C SER A 85 -4.12 -21.83 -30.28
N LYS A 86 -3.66 -21.58 -31.50
CA LYS A 86 -3.06 -22.59 -32.39
C LYS A 86 -1.62 -22.98 -32.01
N ASN A 87 -1.03 -22.32 -31.01
CA ASN A 87 0.32 -22.57 -30.51
C ASN A 87 0.30 -23.51 -29.29
N ASN A 88 1.48 -23.97 -28.87
CA ASN A 88 1.60 -24.65 -27.59
C ASN A 88 1.68 -23.62 -26.47
N LEU A 89 0.58 -23.46 -25.73
CA LEU A 89 0.47 -22.46 -24.67
C LEU A 89 0.92 -23.04 -23.32
N ILE A 90 1.88 -22.38 -22.69
CA ILE A 90 2.34 -22.69 -21.34
C ILE A 90 1.63 -21.70 -20.41
N ASN A 91 0.60 -22.18 -19.71
CA ASN A 91 -0.13 -21.36 -18.74
C ASN A 91 0.68 -21.23 -17.44
N SER A 92 1.28 -20.06 -17.21
CA SER A 92 2.02 -19.78 -15.98
C SER A 92 2.13 -18.28 -15.74
N MET A 93 2.47 -17.92 -14.50
CA MET A 93 2.72 -16.54 -14.11
C MET A 93 3.83 -15.93 -14.99
N ASN A 94 3.61 -14.69 -15.45
CA ASN A 94 4.65 -13.94 -16.15
C ASN A 94 5.89 -13.78 -15.26
N PRO A 95 7.13 -14.01 -15.77
CA PRO A 95 8.34 -13.88 -14.97
C PRO A 95 8.48 -12.49 -14.34
N SER A 96 8.04 -11.44 -15.05
CA SER A 96 8.03 -10.08 -14.54
C SER A 96 7.17 -9.89 -13.30
N THR A 97 6.08 -10.65 -13.12
CA THR A 97 5.24 -10.62 -11.91
C THR A 97 6.02 -11.12 -10.69
N TYR A 98 6.74 -12.23 -10.83
CA TYR A 98 7.58 -12.76 -9.75
C TYR A 98 8.79 -11.85 -9.47
N LEU A 99 9.49 -11.41 -10.51
CA LEU A 99 10.70 -10.60 -10.36
C LEU A 99 10.42 -9.24 -9.71
N LYS A 100 9.39 -8.50 -10.14
CA LYS A 100 9.06 -7.18 -9.55
C LYS A 100 8.46 -7.27 -8.15
N ALA A 101 7.99 -8.44 -7.72
CA ALA A 101 7.56 -8.65 -6.35
C ALA A 101 8.75 -8.56 -5.37
N HIS A 102 9.95 -8.92 -5.83
CA HIS A 102 11.20 -8.91 -5.05
C HIS A 102 11.95 -7.60 -5.30
N LYS A 103 11.80 -6.64 -4.39
CA LYS A 103 12.47 -5.35 -4.51
C LYS A 103 13.96 -5.54 -4.25
N ASN A 104 14.79 -4.96 -5.10
CA ASN A 104 16.23 -4.92 -4.86
C ASN A 104 16.59 -3.88 -3.79
N GLU A 105 17.85 -3.85 -3.36
CA GLU A 105 18.32 -2.96 -2.29
C GLU A 105 18.08 -1.46 -2.58
N THR A 106 18.21 -1.05 -3.85
CA THR A 106 17.95 0.33 -4.26
C THR A 106 16.47 0.67 -4.18
N GLU A 107 15.60 -0.22 -4.67
CA GLU A 107 14.14 -0.06 -4.57
C GLU A 107 13.69 -0.01 -3.11
N ILE A 108 14.24 -0.87 -2.25
CA ILE A 108 13.95 -0.90 -0.81
C ILE A 108 14.41 0.39 -0.12
N ALA A 109 15.63 0.85 -0.39
CA ALA A 109 16.18 2.05 0.23
C ALA A 109 15.35 3.29 -0.14
N ASN A 110 15.00 3.43 -1.43
CA ASN A 110 14.14 4.52 -1.90
C ASN A 110 12.73 4.43 -1.30
N THR A 111 12.16 3.23 -1.20
CA THR A 111 10.82 3.02 -0.61
C THR A 111 10.81 3.39 0.87
N LYS A 112 11.85 3.05 1.63
CA LYS A 112 12.00 3.47 3.04
C LYS A 112 12.12 4.99 3.18
N ASP A 113 12.92 5.63 2.33
CA ASP A 113 13.10 7.08 2.36
C ASP A 113 11.78 7.82 2.09
N ILE A 114 11.01 7.36 1.10
CA ILE A 114 9.75 8.03 0.79
C ILE A 114 8.70 7.85 1.88
N HIS A 115 8.66 6.70 2.57
CA HIS A 115 7.77 6.47 3.72
C HIS A 115 8.10 7.36 4.93
N VAL A 116 9.34 7.84 5.07
CA VAL A 116 9.69 8.86 6.09
C VAL A 116 9.10 10.22 5.71
N GLN A 117 9.23 10.62 4.44
CA GLN A 117 8.69 11.89 3.97
C GLN A 117 7.15 11.90 3.97
N ASP A 118 6.53 10.80 3.55
CA ASP A 118 5.08 10.61 3.59
C ASP A 118 4.55 10.58 5.03
N GLY A 119 5.29 9.92 5.92
CA GLY A 119 5.04 9.94 7.36
C GLY A 119 5.02 11.36 7.96
N ALA A 120 5.92 12.23 7.51
CA ALA A 120 5.91 13.63 7.91
C ALA A 120 4.68 14.38 7.40
N ALA A 121 4.17 14.08 6.20
CA ALA A 121 2.91 14.62 5.69
C ALA A 121 1.72 14.19 6.55
N ILE A 122 1.67 12.93 6.98
CA ILE A 122 0.65 12.40 7.90
C ILE A 122 0.69 13.13 9.26
N VAL A 123 1.87 13.39 9.82
CA VAL A 123 1.99 14.16 11.08
C VAL A 123 1.54 15.60 10.92
N LYS A 124 1.92 16.26 9.81
CA LYS A 124 1.46 17.63 9.49
C LYS A 124 -0.06 17.69 9.33
N PHE A 125 -0.63 16.67 8.69
CA PHE A 125 -2.08 16.52 8.56
C PHE A 125 -2.75 16.32 9.93
N MET A 126 -2.27 15.38 10.74
CA MET A 126 -2.79 15.11 12.09
C MET A 126 -2.75 16.35 12.99
N TYR A 127 -1.62 17.07 12.96
CA TYR A 127 -1.46 18.35 13.66
C TYR A 127 -2.48 19.39 13.19
N TRP A 128 -2.64 19.55 11.87
CA TRP A 128 -3.62 20.48 11.31
C TRP A 128 -5.06 20.10 11.70
N LEU A 129 -5.44 18.82 11.54
CA LEU A 129 -6.78 18.34 11.79
C LEU A 129 -7.18 18.58 13.25
N LYS A 130 -6.36 18.09 14.20
CA LYS A 130 -6.66 18.18 15.63
C LYS A 130 -6.72 19.62 16.15
N ASN A 131 -6.01 20.56 15.52
CA ASN A 131 -6.02 21.97 15.91
C ASN A 131 -7.15 22.79 15.31
N ASN A 132 -7.80 22.31 14.24
CA ASN A 132 -8.71 23.10 13.42
C ASN A 132 -10.13 22.53 13.28
N TYR A 133 -10.37 21.24 13.54
CA TYR A 133 -11.71 20.63 13.35
C TYR A 133 -12.83 21.33 14.14
N LYS A 134 -12.52 21.90 15.32
CA LYS A 134 -13.47 22.71 16.12
C LYS A 134 -13.61 24.16 15.67
N LYS A 135 -12.62 24.71 14.97
CA LYS A 135 -12.51 26.14 14.64
C LYS A 135 -13.04 26.48 13.25
N GLY A 136 -13.16 25.49 12.38
CA GLY A 136 -13.61 25.67 10.99
C GLY A 136 -14.72 24.71 10.60
N ASN A 137 -15.24 24.89 9.38
CA ASN A 137 -16.08 23.90 8.71
C ASN A 137 -15.21 22.93 7.91
N ILE A 138 -14.36 22.15 8.61
CA ILE A 138 -13.61 21.07 7.96
C ILE A 138 -14.62 19.98 7.58
N THR A 139 -14.66 19.63 6.31
CA THR A 139 -15.39 18.49 5.79
C THR A 139 -14.44 17.36 5.42
N GLU A 140 -14.97 16.16 5.21
CA GLU A 140 -14.23 15.02 4.65
C GLU A 140 -13.47 15.42 3.37
N PHE A 141 -14.13 16.07 2.42
CA PHE A 141 -13.50 16.51 1.18
C PHE A 141 -12.36 17.52 1.42
N SER A 142 -12.56 18.52 2.29
CA SER A 142 -11.48 19.49 2.59
C SER A 142 -10.29 18.87 3.32
N ALA A 143 -10.52 17.78 4.08
CA ALA A 143 -9.48 17.02 4.75
C ALA A 143 -8.69 16.15 3.76
N GLU A 144 -9.37 15.55 2.78
CA GLU A 144 -8.75 14.90 1.62
C GLU A 144 -7.85 15.88 0.85
N GLU A 145 -8.38 17.04 0.45
CA GLU A 145 -7.60 18.07 -0.25
C GLU A 145 -6.36 18.47 0.57
N LYS A 146 -6.51 18.55 1.89
CA LYS A 146 -5.41 18.92 2.77
C LYS A 146 -4.27 17.91 2.73
N ILE A 147 -4.54 16.61 2.89
CA ILE A 147 -3.47 15.60 2.86
C ILE A 147 -2.85 15.51 1.46
N ASN A 148 -3.66 15.58 0.40
CA ASN A 148 -3.17 15.54 -0.99
C ASN A 148 -2.20 16.71 -1.23
N SER A 149 -2.57 17.93 -0.82
CA SER A 149 -1.71 19.13 -0.94
C SER A 149 -0.41 19.07 -0.11
N LEU A 150 -0.34 18.21 0.91
CA LEU A 150 0.88 17.99 1.68
C LEU A 150 1.81 17.02 0.94
N ARG A 151 1.25 16.01 0.28
CA ARG A 151 2.00 15.03 -0.54
C ARG A 151 2.54 15.62 -1.84
N GLU A 152 1.76 16.46 -2.52
CA GLU A 152 2.19 17.16 -3.74
C GLU A 152 3.47 18.00 -3.55
N LYS A 153 3.76 18.39 -2.30
CA LYS A 153 4.96 19.18 -1.95
C LYS A 153 6.20 18.32 -1.69
N ILE A 154 6.05 17.00 -1.64
CA ILE A 154 7.18 16.08 -1.46
C ILE A 154 7.93 15.98 -2.78
N GLU A 155 9.26 16.07 -2.71
CA GLU A 155 10.10 16.03 -3.89
C GLU A 155 9.92 14.71 -4.66
N GLY A 156 9.73 14.81 -5.97
CA GLY A 156 9.52 13.65 -6.84
C GLY A 156 8.11 13.07 -6.79
N TYR A 157 7.11 13.78 -6.24
CA TYR A 157 5.70 13.43 -6.40
C TYR A 157 5.31 13.29 -7.87
N ILE A 158 4.53 12.25 -8.19
CA ILE A 158 4.04 11.94 -9.53
C ILE A 158 2.51 12.08 -9.57
N ASP A 159 1.81 11.33 -8.72
CA ASP A 159 0.35 11.28 -8.60
C ASP A 159 0.01 10.67 -7.23
N LEU A 160 -1.26 10.68 -6.82
CA LEU A 160 -1.75 9.83 -5.75
C LEU A 160 -1.63 8.35 -6.17
N SER A 161 -1.45 7.44 -5.22
CA SER A 161 -1.40 5.99 -5.51
C SER A 161 -2.80 5.37 -5.66
N PHE A 162 -3.82 6.04 -5.14
CA PHE A 162 -5.25 5.77 -5.30
C PHE A 162 -6.05 7.00 -4.83
N HIS A 163 -7.36 6.98 -5.03
CA HIS A 163 -8.22 8.06 -4.54
C HIS A 163 -8.33 8.01 -3.01
N THR A 164 -7.94 9.09 -2.35
CA THR A 164 -7.93 9.22 -0.89
C THR A 164 -9.32 8.94 -0.28
N ILE A 165 -9.38 8.07 0.72
CA ILE A 165 -10.57 7.82 1.52
C ILE A 165 -10.51 8.69 2.76
N SER A 166 -11.29 9.77 2.76
CA SER A 166 -11.48 10.64 3.91
C SER A 166 -12.88 10.41 4.47
N ALA A 167 -12.99 9.78 5.64
CA ALA A 167 -14.27 9.28 6.13
C ALA A 167 -14.47 9.56 7.63
N PHE A 168 -15.57 10.24 7.97
CA PHE A 168 -15.95 10.59 9.34
C PHE A 168 -17.13 9.76 9.85
N GLY A 169 -17.00 9.27 11.09
CA GLY A 169 -18.05 8.51 11.78
C GLY A 169 -18.57 7.36 10.93
N LYS A 170 -19.88 7.31 10.70
CA LYS A 170 -20.56 6.22 9.97
C LYS A 170 -20.04 6.02 8.54
N ASN A 171 -19.49 7.05 7.90
CA ASN A 171 -18.98 6.92 6.54
C ASN A 171 -17.73 6.03 6.50
N ALA A 172 -16.95 6.01 7.57
CA ALA A 172 -15.78 5.16 7.68
C ALA A 172 -16.13 3.65 7.72
N ALA A 173 -17.39 3.29 8.00
CA ALA A 173 -17.84 1.90 7.90
C ALA A 173 -17.90 1.37 6.45
N MET A 174 -17.78 2.25 5.44
CA MET A 174 -17.70 1.89 4.03
C MET A 174 -16.24 1.82 3.58
N MET A 175 -15.75 0.61 3.30
CA MET A 175 -14.34 0.36 2.96
C MET A 175 -13.80 1.18 1.78
N HIS A 176 -14.63 1.46 0.77
CA HIS A 176 -14.27 2.22 -0.43
C HIS A 176 -15.05 3.53 -0.53
N TYR A 177 -15.26 4.21 0.60
CA TYR A 177 -15.92 5.51 0.61
C TYR A 177 -15.14 6.56 -0.20
N SER A 178 -15.85 7.47 -0.84
CA SER A 178 -15.28 8.67 -1.47
C SER A 178 -16.10 9.86 -0.99
N ALA A 179 -15.41 10.88 -0.47
CA ALA A 179 -16.05 12.07 0.04
C ALA A 179 -16.61 12.91 -1.12
N PRO A 180 -17.90 13.27 -1.13
CA PRO A 180 -18.43 14.10 -2.20
C PRO A 180 -17.89 15.54 -2.06
N GLU A 181 -17.55 16.17 -3.18
CA GLU A 181 -17.11 17.58 -3.22
C GLU A 181 -18.19 18.52 -2.65
N LYS A 182 -19.45 18.29 -3.04
CA LYS A 182 -20.61 19.06 -2.58
C LYS A 182 -21.33 18.33 -1.45
N ASN A 183 -21.75 19.08 -0.43
CA ASN A 183 -22.46 18.55 0.75
C ASN A 183 -21.67 17.46 1.50
N SER A 184 -20.33 17.56 1.47
CA SER A 184 -19.43 16.68 2.20
C SER A 184 -19.68 16.74 3.71
N THR A 185 -19.53 15.61 4.39
CA THR A 185 -19.81 15.51 5.83
C THR A 185 -18.83 16.39 6.60
N LYS A 186 -19.35 17.18 7.54
CA LYS A 186 -18.51 17.97 8.45
C LYS A 186 -17.84 17.05 9.47
N ILE A 187 -16.56 17.28 9.72
CA ILE A 187 -15.78 16.59 10.76
C ILE A 187 -16.00 17.31 12.10
N GLU A 188 -16.38 16.53 13.11
CA GLU A 188 -16.65 17.00 14.48
C GLU A 188 -15.96 16.09 15.53
N ASP A 189 -16.41 16.11 16.78
CA ASP A 189 -15.95 15.15 17.80
C ASP A 189 -16.36 13.73 17.38
N GLY A 190 -15.40 12.80 17.31
CA GLY A 190 -15.63 11.44 16.83
C GLY A 190 -14.40 10.78 16.24
N VAL A 191 -14.65 9.76 15.41
CA VAL A 191 -13.64 8.97 14.71
C VAL A 191 -13.54 9.43 13.26
N TYR A 192 -12.32 9.68 12.80
CA TYR A 192 -12.03 10.04 11.42
C TYR A 192 -10.98 9.10 10.84
N LEU A 193 -11.35 8.34 9.81
CA LEU A 193 -10.46 7.42 9.10
C LEU A 193 -9.92 8.12 7.86
N LEU A 194 -8.62 8.03 7.66
CA LEU A 194 -7.92 8.50 6.46
C LEU A 194 -7.12 7.35 5.85
N ASP A 195 -7.52 6.92 4.67
CA ASP A 195 -6.75 6.03 3.79
C ASP A 195 -6.20 6.82 2.64
N SER A 196 -4.90 6.80 2.44
CA SER A 196 -4.32 7.63 1.39
C SER A 196 -2.87 7.29 1.13
N GLY A 197 -2.43 7.46 -0.10
CA GLY A 197 -1.05 7.24 -0.48
C GLY A 197 -0.62 8.10 -1.67
N GLY A 198 0.68 8.06 -1.98
CA GLY A 198 1.28 8.78 -3.09
C GLY A 198 2.20 7.90 -3.92
N THR A 199 2.32 8.23 -5.20
CA THR A 199 3.34 7.69 -6.09
C THR A 199 4.42 8.75 -6.29
N TYR A 200 5.67 8.35 -6.08
CA TYR A 200 6.84 9.21 -6.15
C TYR A 200 7.92 8.57 -7.00
N LEU A 201 8.93 9.33 -7.44
CA LEU A 201 10.12 8.81 -8.11
C LEU A 201 10.94 7.82 -7.25
N LYS A 202 10.62 7.71 -5.95
CA LYS A 202 11.26 6.81 -4.99
C LYS A 202 10.41 5.59 -4.60
N GLY A 203 9.14 5.53 -4.98
CA GLY A 203 8.26 4.42 -4.60
C GLY A 203 6.79 4.80 -4.59
N THR A 204 5.94 3.83 -4.29
CA THR A 204 4.50 4.02 -4.07
C THR A 204 4.23 3.79 -2.59
N THR A 205 3.40 4.63 -1.97
CA THR A 205 2.99 4.47 -0.56
C THR A 205 1.52 4.12 -0.45
N ASP A 206 1.20 3.36 0.59
CA ASP A 206 -0.14 3.07 1.09
C ASP A 206 -0.17 3.16 2.62
N ILE A 207 -1.11 3.94 3.15
CA ILE A 207 -1.24 4.15 4.59
C ILE A 207 -2.65 4.59 4.98
N THR A 208 -3.25 3.79 5.85
CA THR A 208 -4.39 4.18 6.67
C THR A 208 -4.02 4.56 8.11
N ARG A 209 -4.56 5.69 8.58
CA ARG A 209 -4.61 6.07 9.99
C ARG A 209 -6.04 6.44 10.39
N THR A 210 -6.42 6.02 11.59
CA THR A 210 -7.66 6.45 12.23
C THR A 210 -7.34 7.44 13.35
N PHE A 211 -7.96 8.61 13.29
CA PHE A 211 -7.77 9.73 14.20
C PHE A 211 -8.96 9.91 15.14
N PHE A 212 -8.67 10.26 16.39
CA PHE A 212 -9.65 10.39 17.46
C PHE A 212 -9.76 11.86 17.88
N LEU A 213 -10.94 12.44 17.67
CA LEU A 213 -11.18 13.87 17.82
C LEU A 213 -12.12 14.14 18.99
N GLY A 214 -11.65 14.86 20.00
CA GLY A 214 -12.50 15.31 21.10
C GLY A 214 -13.12 14.16 21.90
N LYS A 215 -14.43 14.23 22.15
CA LYS A 215 -15.15 13.18 22.87
C LYS A 215 -15.49 12.00 21.94
N VAL A 216 -14.80 10.88 22.13
CA VAL A 216 -15.06 9.62 21.42
C VAL A 216 -15.65 8.58 22.38
N GLY A 217 -16.56 7.74 21.88
CA GLY A 217 -17.17 6.68 22.66
C GLY A 217 -16.20 5.56 23.06
N LYS A 218 -16.64 4.72 23.99
CA LYS A 218 -15.81 3.62 24.54
C LYS A 218 -15.63 2.50 23.52
N GLN A 219 -16.66 2.19 22.75
CA GLN A 219 -16.65 1.06 21.83
C GLN A 219 -15.67 1.31 20.68
N GLU A 220 -15.63 2.52 20.13
CA GLU A 220 -14.72 2.91 19.06
C GLU A 220 -13.25 2.75 19.48
N LYS A 221 -12.93 3.07 20.73
CA LYS A 221 -11.58 2.86 21.29
C LYS A 221 -11.27 1.39 21.51
N ILE A 222 -12.26 0.59 21.92
CA ILE A 222 -12.10 -0.87 22.05
C ILE A 222 -11.81 -1.47 20.69
N ASP A 223 -12.63 -1.19 19.68
CA ASP A 223 -12.49 -1.71 18.32
C ASP A 223 -11.15 -1.30 17.72
N ASN A 224 -10.74 -0.04 17.91
CA ASN A 224 -9.41 0.42 17.51
C ASN A 224 -8.26 -0.30 18.22
N THR A 225 -8.41 -0.58 19.51
CA THR A 225 -7.39 -1.33 20.25
C THR A 225 -7.32 -2.78 19.77
N LEU A 226 -8.44 -3.40 19.40
CA LEU A 226 -8.45 -4.76 18.83
C LEU A 226 -7.80 -4.81 17.43
N VAL A 227 -8.10 -3.83 16.57
CA VAL A 227 -7.43 -3.64 15.27
C VAL A 227 -5.93 -3.44 15.45
N LEU A 228 -5.53 -2.58 16.39
CA LEU A 228 -4.13 -2.33 16.72
C LEU A 228 -3.42 -3.61 17.17
N LYS A 229 -4.04 -4.43 18.03
CA LYS A 229 -3.47 -5.71 18.47
C LYS A 229 -3.23 -6.65 17.28
N GLY A 230 -4.17 -6.71 16.35
CA GLY A 230 -4.01 -7.46 15.09
C GLY A 230 -2.82 -6.98 14.27
N MET A 231 -2.74 -5.67 14.05
CA MET A 231 -1.65 -5.05 13.28
C MET A 231 -0.29 -5.31 13.94
N LEU A 232 -0.20 -5.14 15.26
CA LEU A 232 1.03 -5.40 16.03
C LEU A 232 1.43 -6.88 15.99
N ALA A 233 0.47 -7.80 16.13
CA ALA A 233 0.72 -9.25 16.10
C ALA A 233 1.27 -9.72 14.76
N LEU A 234 0.68 -9.26 13.65
CA LEU A 234 1.19 -9.57 12.33
C LEU A 234 2.56 -8.92 12.08
N SER A 235 2.76 -7.67 12.49
CA SER A 235 4.02 -6.95 12.30
C SER A 235 5.21 -7.60 13.02
N ARG A 236 4.99 -8.27 14.17
CA ARG A 236 6.07 -8.95 14.92
C ARG A 236 6.24 -10.43 14.55
N ALA A 237 5.51 -10.93 13.57
CA ALA A 237 5.53 -12.35 13.23
C ALA A 237 6.92 -12.78 12.73
N LYS A 238 7.41 -13.89 13.27
CA LYS A 238 8.51 -14.68 12.70
C LYS A 238 7.94 -15.99 12.18
N PHE A 239 8.29 -16.36 10.96
CA PHE A 239 7.64 -17.47 10.27
C PHE A 239 8.62 -18.29 9.43
N LEU A 240 8.33 -19.58 9.25
CA LEU A 240 9.18 -20.49 8.48
C LEU A 240 9.12 -20.13 6.99
N PHE A 241 10.27 -20.15 6.31
CA PHE A 241 10.33 -20.05 4.85
C PHE A 241 9.45 -21.13 4.21
N GLY A 242 8.60 -20.74 3.26
CA GLY A 242 7.53 -21.61 2.74
C GLY A 242 6.13 -21.14 3.12
N ALA A 243 6.00 -20.36 4.19
CA ALA A 243 4.72 -19.79 4.58
C ALA A 243 4.18 -18.80 3.52
N THR A 244 2.86 -18.77 3.40
CA THR A 244 2.11 -17.83 2.57
C THR A 244 1.41 -16.80 3.45
N GLY A 245 0.92 -15.70 2.86
CA GLY A 245 0.09 -14.77 3.61
C GLY A 245 -1.20 -15.38 4.14
N THR A 246 -1.71 -16.46 3.53
CA THR A 246 -2.85 -17.22 4.06
C THR A 246 -2.56 -17.85 5.43
N ASN A 247 -1.31 -18.27 5.67
CA ASN A 247 -0.93 -18.83 6.98
C ASN A 247 -0.88 -17.77 8.08
N LEU A 248 -0.59 -16.51 7.72
CA LEU A 248 -0.33 -15.42 8.68
C LEU A 248 -1.54 -14.51 8.93
N ASP A 249 -2.52 -14.48 8.04
CA ASP A 249 -3.69 -13.59 8.10
C ASP A 249 -4.47 -13.70 9.42
N ILE A 250 -4.56 -14.90 10.01
CA ILE A 250 -5.23 -15.12 11.29
C ILE A 250 -4.60 -14.33 12.44
N LEU A 251 -3.30 -14.00 12.37
CA LEU A 251 -2.61 -13.25 13.41
C LEU A 251 -3.22 -11.86 13.59
N ALA A 252 -3.69 -11.26 12.50
CA ALA A 252 -4.38 -9.98 12.52
C ALA A 252 -5.86 -10.10 12.91
N ARG A 253 -6.54 -11.16 12.42
CA ARG A 253 -7.99 -11.35 12.63
C ARG A 253 -8.39 -11.84 14.00
N GLN A 254 -7.56 -12.65 14.66
CA GLN A 254 -7.94 -13.39 15.88
C GLN A 254 -8.56 -12.50 16.96
N PHE A 255 -8.10 -11.26 17.13
CA PHE A 255 -8.62 -10.35 18.15
C PHE A 255 -10.04 -9.87 17.86
N LEU A 256 -10.37 -9.63 16.60
CA LEU A 256 -11.71 -9.24 16.15
C LEU A 256 -12.65 -10.46 16.10
N TRP A 257 -12.16 -11.60 15.60
CA TRP A 257 -12.94 -12.84 15.55
C TRP A 257 -13.36 -13.33 16.94
N ASN A 258 -12.50 -13.16 17.95
CA ASN A 258 -12.84 -13.50 19.34
C ASN A 258 -14.02 -12.70 19.90
N VAL A 259 -14.40 -11.58 19.28
CA VAL A 259 -15.59 -10.78 19.63
C VAL A 259 -16.65 -10.78 18.53
N GLY A 260 -16.51 -11.65 17.52
CA GLY A 260 -17.48 -11.81 16.44
C GLY A 260 -17.47 -10.70 15.38
N ILE A 261 -16.39 -9.94 15.27
CA ILE A 261 -16.20 -8.90 14.23
C ILE A 261 -15.26 -9.44 13.15
N ASP A 262 -15.58 -9.21 11.88
CA ASP A 262 -14.71 -9.53 10.75
C ASP A 262 -14.68 -8.38 9.74
N TYR A 263 -13.54 -8.21 9.05
CA TYR A 263 -13.39 -7.28 7.93
C TYR A 263 -13.39 -8.07 6.61
N LYS A 264 -14.28 -7.71 5.70
CA LYS A 264 -14.60 -8.49 4.49
C LYS A 264 -13.61 -8.28 3.33
N CYS A 265 -12.36 -7.93 3.64
CA CYS A 265 -11.25 -7.73 2.71
C CYS A 265 -10.02 -8.56 3.11
N GLY A 266 -8.94 -8.49 2.32
CA GLY A 266 -7.64 -9.02 2.74
C GLY A 266 -7.06 -8.23 3.92
N THR A 267 -6.12 -8.82 4.64
CA THR A 267 -5.30 -8.10 5.63
C THR A 267 -4.14 -7.35 4.97
N GLY A 268 -3.78 -7.71 3.74
CA GLY A 268 -2.86 -6.91 2.96
C GLY A 268 -2.62 -7.43 1.55
N HIS A 269 -2.00 -6.59 0.74
CA HIS A 269 -1.62 -6.82 -0.65
C HIS A 269 -0.17 -6.40 -0.88
N GLY A 270 0.49 -6.92 -1.92
CA GLY A 270 1.80 -6.39 -2.30
C GLY A 270 1.69 -4.96 -2.85
N VAL A 271 2.80 -4.22 -2.80
CA VAL A 271 2.90 -2.84 -3.31
C VAL A 271 3.99 -2.74 -4.36
N GLY A 272 3.70 -2.06 -5.48
CA GLY A 272 4.64 -1.87 -6.57
C GLY A 272 5.62 -0.72 -6.34
N HIS A 273 6.85 -0.84 -6.87
CA HIS A 273 7.81 0.26 -6.82
C HIS A 273 7.55 1.26 -7.96
N ILE A 274 6.96 2.40 -7.64
CA ILE A 274 6.50 3.41 -8.62
C ILE A 274 5.50 2.77 -9.60
N LEU A 275 4.58 1.94 -9.09
CA LEU A 275 3.62 1.18 -9.88
C LEU A 275 2.31 1.11 -9.09
N ASN A 276 1.44 0.17 -9.47
CA ASN A 276 0.17 -0.10 -8.82
C ASN A 276 0.36 -0.29 -7.30
N VAL A 277 -0.49 0.39 -6.53
CA VAL A 277 -0.57 0.23 -5.08
C VAL A 277 -0.98 -1.20 -4.69
N HIS A 278 -1.89 -1.80 -5.46
CA HIS A 278 -2.24 -3.22 -5.36
C HIS A 278 -1.43 -4.05 -6.37
N GLU A 279 -0.40 -4.73 -5.89
CA GLU A 279 0.52 -5.51 -6.70
C GLU A 279 0.65 -6.96 -6.21
N GLY A 280 0.16 -7.91 -7.00
CA GLY A 280 0.41 -9.34 -6.77
C GLY A 280 1.84 -9.76 -7.15
N PRO A 281 2.22 -11.02 -6.85
CA PRO A 281 1.32 -12.14 -6.59
C PRO A 281 1.03 -12.42 -5.11
N HIS A 282 1.83 -11.89 -4.19
CA HIS A 282 1.68 -12.14 -2.76
C HIS A 282 0.61 -11.21 -2.16
N GLY A 283 0.09 -11.62 -1.00
CA GLY A 283 -0.88 -10.87 -0.21
C GLY A 283 -1.24 -11.68 1.03
N ILE A 284 -1.77 -11.00 2.04
CA ILE A 284 -2.14 -11.59 3.33
C ILE A 284 -3.67 -11.58 3.41
N ARG A 285 -4.28 -12.76 3.32
CA ARG A 285 -5.74 -12.91 3.30
C ARG A 285 -6.15 -14.31 3.73
N PHE A 286 -7.34 -14.44 4.31
CA PHE A 286 -7.83 -15.75 4.76
C PHE A 286 -8.11 -16.70 3.58
N GLN A 287 -8.49 -16.16 2.41
CA GLN A 287 -8.70 -16.98 1.23
C GLN A 287 -7.36 -17.53 0.73
N TYR A 288 -7.38 -18.74 0.20
CA TYR A 288 -6.17 -19.42 -0.26
C TYR A 288 -5.43 -18.61 -1.33
N ASN A 289 -4.16 -18.30 -1.06
CA ASN A 289 -3.19 -17.81 -2.03
C ASN A 289 -1.91 -18.67 -1.91
N PRO A 290 -1.51 -19.42 -2.94
CA PRO A 290 -0.33 -20.28 -2.87
C PRO A 290 1.00 -19.51 -2.88
N GLN A 291 0.99 -18.19 -3.10
CA GLN A 291 2.20 -17.40 -3.19
C GLN A 291 2.89 -17.28 -1.82
N ARG A 292 4.10 -17.83 -1.75
CA ARG A 292 4.98 -17.69 -0.57
C ARG A 292 5.40 -16.25 -0.38
N LEU A 293 5.59 -15.87 0.87
CA LEU A 293 6.28 -14.64 1.24
C LEU A 293 7.79 -14.87 1.21
N GLU A 294 8.51 -14.03 0.49
CA GLU A 294 9.94 -14.17 0.23
C GLU A 294 10.64 -12.82 0.45
N VAL A 295 11.95 -12.86 0.74
CA VAL A 295 12.76 -11.67 1.08
C VAL A 295 12.68 -10.62 -0.03
N GLY A 296 12.53 -9.35 0.34
CA GLY A 296 12.41 -8.25 -0.62
C GLY A 296 10.96 -7.98 -1.07
N MET A 297 10.00 -8.82 -0.70
CA MET A 297 8.58 -8.52 -0.89
C MET A 297 8.11 -7.43 0.07
N ILE A 298 7.38 -6.45 -0.47
CA ILE A 298 6.68 -5.41 0.31
C ILE A 298 5.19 -5.74 0.30
N VAL A 299 4.54 -5.73 1.45
CA VAL A 299 3.12 -6.08 1.64
C VAL A 299 2.48 -5.19 2.70
N THR A 300 1.22 -4.78 2.50
CA THR A 300 0.47 -4.04 3.53
C THR A 300 0.06 -4.96 4.68
N ASN A 301 -0.22 -4.35 5.82
CA ASN A 301 -0.80 -4.94 7.03
C ASN A 301 -1.85 -3.96 7.55
N GLU A 302 -3.10 -4.20 7.17
CA GLU A 302 -4.21 -3.24 7.21
C GLU A 302 -5.50 -3.84 7.83
N PRO A 303 -5.45 -4.49 9.01
CA PRO A 303 -6.68 -4.96 9.66
C PRO A 303 -7.62 -3.79 9.93
N GLY A 304 -8.92 -4.08 9.95
CA GLY A 304 -9.96 -3.08 10.18
C GLY A 304 -11.19 -3.62 10.88
N ALA A 305 -12.05 -2.70 11.34
CA ALA A 305 -13.35 -2.99 11.92
C ALA A 305 -14.36 -1.98 11.37
N TYR A 306 -15.44 -2.47 10.75
CA TYR A 306 -16.42 -1.64 10.05
C TYR A 306 -17.80 -1.89 10.63
N ILE A 307 -18.24 -1.01 11.53
CA ILE A 307 -19.52 -1.14 12.24
C ILE A 307 -20.56 -0.28 11.53
N GLU A 308 -21.45 -0.95 10.80
CA GLU A 308 -22.49 -0.29 9.99
C GLU A 308 -23.30 0.71 10.82
N GLY A 309 -23.48 1.91 10.27
CA GLY A 309 -24.19 3.01 10.91
C GLY A 309 -23.46 3.68 12.08
N SER A 310 -22.25 3.24 12.45
CA SER A 310 -21.49 3.76 13.59
C SER A 310 -20.14 4.33 13.20
N HIS A 311 -19.14 3.50 12.92
CA HIS A 311 -17.76 3.91 12.70
C HIS A 311 -16.98 2.86 11.91
N GLY A 312 -15.85 3.28 11.35
CA GLY A 312 -14.85 2.38 10.79
C GLY A 312 -13.48 2.69 11.36
N ILE A 313 -12.71 1.64 11.61
CA ILE A 313 -11.31 1.70 11.99
C ILE A 313 -10.50 0.90 10.98
N ARG A 314 -9.36 1.43 10.56
CA ARG A 314 -8.28 0.66 9.96
C ARG A 314 -6.95 1.27 10.35
N ILE A 315 -5.96 0.40 10.57
CA ILE A 315 -4.59 0.80 10.87
C ILE A 315 -3.70 0.02 9.93
N GLU A 316 -2.97 0.75 9.10
CA GLU A 316 -2.22 0.14 8.01
C GLU A 316 -0.78 0.58 7.97
N ASN A 317 0.10 -0.39 7.75
CA ASN A 317 1.49 -0.14 7.43
C ASN A 317 1.92 -1.07 6.29
N GLU A 318 2.88 -0.63 5.48
CA GLU A 318 3.68 -1.49 4.62
C GLU A 318 4.79 -2.17 5.42
N LEU A 319 4.99 -3.45 5.14
CA LEU A 319 5.98 -4.34 5.73
C LEU A 319 6.91 -4.89 4.65
N LEU A 320 8.21 -4.91 4.94
CA LEU A 320 9.23 -5.59 4.14
C LEU A 320 9.49 -6.98 4.73
N VAL A 321 9.43 -8.02 3.91
CA VAL A 321 9.86 -9.37 4.29
C VAL A 321 11.39 -9.44 4.31
N LYS A 322 11.96 -9.90 5.43
CA LYS A 322 13.39 -10.10 5.63
C LYS A 322 13.73 -11.45 6.24
N GLU A 323 15.00 -11.81 6.16
CA GLU A 323 15.56 -12.93 6.92
C GLU A 323 15.56 -12.61 8.42
N ALA A 324 15.11 -13.56 9.24
CA ALA A 324 15.15 -13.45 10.70
C ALA A 324 16.33 -14.25 11.26
N CYS A 325 16.36 -15.56 11.00
CA CYS A 325 17.43 -16.45 11.43
C CYS A 325 17.38 -17.77 10.64
N GLU A 326 18.45 -18.56 10.75
CA GLU A 326 18.51 -19.94 10.27
C GLU A 326 18.94 -20.85 11.43
N THR A 327 18.24 -21.97 11.57
CA THR A 327 18.46 -22.96 12.63
C THR A 327 18.38 -24.37 12.05
N GLU A 328 18.59 -25.41 12.86
CA GLU A 328 18.37 -26.80 12.44
C GLU A 328 16.93 -27.10 11.99
N HIS A 329 15.97 -26.24 12.37
CA HIS A 329 14.57 -26.36 11.97
C HIS A 329 14.24 -25.60 10.67
N GLY A 330 15.24 -24.97 10.03
CA GLY A 330 15.11 -24.28 8.75
C GLY A 330 15.33 -22.78 8.83
N LYS A 331 15.07 -22.12 7.70
CA LYS A 331 15.18 -20.67 7.52
C LYS A 331 13.88 -19.98 7.95
N PHE A 332 14.01 -18.97 8.79
CA PHE A 332 12.91 -18.14 9.27
C PHE A 332 13.01 -16.73 8.70
N LEU A 333 11.84 -16.16 8.45
CA LEU A 333 11.63 -14.81 7.96
C LEU A 333 10.90 -13.98 9.02
N GLU A 334 11.00 -12.67 8.91
CA GLU A 334 10.25 -11.70 9.72
C GLU A 334 9.86 -10.49 8.87
N PHE A 335 9.04 -9.62 9.46
CA PHE A 335 8.69 -8.34 8.85
C PHE A 335 9.49 -7.19 9.47
N GLU A 336 9.84 -6.21 8.63
CA GLU A 336 10.21 -4.86 9.07
C GLU A 336 9.13 -3.88 8.65
N THR A 337 8.63 -3.07 9.58
CA THR A 337 7.72 -1.98 9.25
C THR A 337 8.43 -0.86 8.49
N ILE A 338 7.92 -0.53 7.30
CA ILE A 338 8.44 0.53 6.44
C ILE A 338 7.72 1.86 6.73
N THR A 339 6.40 1.82 6.86
CA THR A 339 5.57 3.00 7.11
C THR A 339 5.97 3.70 8.41
N CYS A 340 6.27 4.99 8.32
CA CYS A 340 6.83 5.78 9.42
C CYS A 340 5.86 6.88 9.88
N ALA A 341 4.74 6.54 10.52
CA ALA A 341 3.77 7.52 11.01
C ALA A 341 3.14 7.10 12.35
N PRO A 342 2.86 8.04 13.28
CA PRO A 342 2.36 7.69 14.60
C PRO A 342 0.97 7.04 14.52
N ILE A 343 0.65 6.20 15.51
CA ILE A 343 -0.69 5.69 15.75
C ILE A 343 -1.31 6.57 16.84
N ASP A 344 -2.55 7.01 16.64
CA ASP A 344 -3.20 7.97 17.54
C ASP A 344 -3.49 7.35 18.92
N LEU A 345 -2.72 7.76 19.92
CA LEU A 345 -2.83 7.25 21.30
C LEU A 345 -4.19 7.54 21.95
N ASP A 346 -4.93 8.55 21.47
CA ASP A 346 -6.25 8.89 22.01
C ASP A 346 -7.30 7.78 21.77
N GLY A 347 -7.06 6.93 20.78
CA GLY A 347 -7.90 5.78 20.42
C GLY A 347 -7.58 4.49 21.17
N ILE A 348 -6.60 4.48 22.07
CA ILE A 348 -6.07 3.24 22.68
C ILE A 348 -6.59 3.06 24.10
N VAL A 349 -7.20 1.90 24.36
CA VAL A 349 -7.53 1.43 25.72
C VAL A 349 -6.34 0.67 26.28
N LYS A 350 -5.44 1.38 26.97
CA LYS A 350 -4.15 0.84 27.47
C LYS A 350 -4.27 -0.44 28.32
N SER A 351 -5.39 -0.68 28.99
CA SER A 351 -5.62 -1.88 29.79
C SER A 351 -5.86 -3.15 28.96
N LEU A 352 -6.17 -3.02 27.66
CA LEU A 352 -6.33 -4.15 26.74
C LEU A 352 -5.01 -4.57 26.07
N LEU A 353 -3.96 -3.74 26.19
CA LEU A 353 -2.64 -4.05 25.67
C LEU A 353 -1.82 -4.83 26.71
N THR A 354 -1.22 -5.91 26.26
CA THR A 354 -0.19 -6.65 26.99
C THR A 354 1.08 -5.81 27.12
N LYS A 355 2.01 -6.26 27.98
CA LYS A 355 3.31 -5.59 28.13
C LYS A 355 4.10 -5.59 26.81
N GLU A 356 4.11 -6.72 26.09
CA GLU A 356 4.80 -6.87 24.80
C GLU A 356 4.25 -5.88 23.77
N GLU A 357 2.93 -5.76 23.65
CA GLU A 357 2.29 -4.84 22.70
C GLU A 357 2.59 -3.36 23.02
N LYS A 358 2.64 -2.99 24.31
CA LYS A 358 3.04 -1.64 24.72
C LYS A 358 4.49 -1.36 24.37
N GLU A 359 5.39 -2.29 24.66
CA GLU A 359 6.81 -2.16 24.33
C GLU A 359 7.03 -2.05 22.82
N GLN A 360 6.34 -2.88 22.03
CA GLN A 360 6.36 -2.82 20.56
C GLN A 360 5.89 -1.44 20.06
N LEU A 361 4.77 -0.93 20.56
CA LEU A 361 4.25 0.38 20.16
C LEU A 361 5.19 1.53 20.57
N ASN A 362 5.72 1.48 21.79
CA ASN A 362 6.65 2.48 22.31
C ASN A 362 7.94 2.53 21.46
N ASN A 363 8.49 1.37 21.11
CA ASN A 363 9.68 1.28 20.24
C ASN A 363 9.39 1.82 18.84
N TYR A 364 8.25 1.46 18.24
CA TYR A 364 7.81 2.02 16.96
C TYR A 364 7.67 3.54 17.02
N HIS A 365 6.97 4.06 18.02
CA HIS A 365 6.75 5.50 18.19
C HIS A 365 8.04 6.29 18.46
N LYS A 366 9.00 5.71 19.18
CA LYS A 366 10.33 6.28 19.36
C LYS A 366 11.05 6.43 18.02
N GLU A 367 11.05 5.40 17.18
CA GLU A 367 11.64 5.47 15.85
C GLU A 367 10.94 6.51 14.95
N VAL A 368 9.61 6.53 14.97
CA VAL A 368 8.80 7.51 14.23
C VAL A 368 9.20 8.92 14.62
N TYR A 369 9.29 9.22 15.92
CA TYR A 369 9.69 10.56 16.38
C TYR A 369 11.10 10.94 15.88
N GLU A 370 12.07 10.04 16.01
CA GLU A 370 13.46 10.30 15.63
C GLU A 370 13.62 10.49 14.12
N LYS A 371 12.93 9.69 13.30
CA LYS A 371 12.97 9.77 11.83
C LYS A 371 12.23 11.00 11.30
N LEU A 372 11.10 11.38 11.90
CA LEU A 372 10.24 12.44 11.37
C LEU A 372 10.62 13.84 11.86
N LYS A 373 11.21 14.00 13.07
CA LYS A 373 11.52 15.32 13.63
C LYS A 373 12.28 16.27 12.69
N PRO A 374 13.21 15.84 11.80
CA PRO A 374 13.91 16.77 10.90
C PRO A 374 13.01 17.43 9.86
N TYR A 375 11.86 16.83 9.55
CA TYR A 375 10.91 17.30 8.52
C TYR A 375 9.78 18.18 9.06
N LEU A 376 9.80 18.44 10.38
CA LEU A 376 8.72 19.08 11.13
C LEU A 376 9.18 20.39 11.77
N THR A 377 8.26 21.35 11.88
CA THR A 377 8.46 22.57 12.66
C THR A 377 8.53 22.26 14.17
N LYS A 378 9.02 23.21 14.99
CA LYS A 378 9.09 23.01 16.46
C LYS A 378 7.72 22.70 17.09
N ALA A 379 6.65 23.32 16.59
CA ALA A 379 5.30 23.07 17.09
C ALA A 379 4.81 21.65 16.72
N GLU A 380 5.05 21.22 15.49
CA GLU A 380 4.73 19.87 15.02
C GLU A 380 5.58 18.80 15.72
N GLN A 381 6.85 19.08 16.05
CA GLN A 381 7.70 18.19 16.84
C GLN A 381 7.18 18.03 18.26
N ALA A 382 6.81 19.13 18.92
CA ALA A 382 6.23 19.07 20.27
C ALA A 382 4.90 18.29 20.28
N PHE A 383 4.08 18.48 19.25
CA PHE A 383 2.87 17.70 19.03
C PHE A 383 3.19 16.22 18.83
N LEU A 384 4.12 15.88 17.93
CA LEU A 384 4.49 14.49 17.67
C LEU A 384 4.98 13.80 18.94
N LYS A 385 5.81 14.48 19.74
CA LYS A 385 6.32 13.96 21.02
C LYS A 385 5.21 13.53 21.99
N GLU A 386 4.09 14.25 22.01
CA GLU A 386 2.94 13.90 22.85
C GLU A 386 2.23 12.63 22.36
N TYR A 387 2.12 12.45 21.03
CA TYR A 387 1.51 11.26 20.41
C TYR A 387 2.48 10.07 20.26
N THR A 388 3.78 10.27 20.54
CA THR A 388 4.79 9.21 20.57
C THR A 388 5.34 8.93 21.97
N LYS A 389 4.71 9.46 23.02
CA LYS A 389 5.09 9.16 24.40
C LYS A 389 4.84 7.70 24.75
N GLU A 390 5.64 7.17 25.68
CA GLU A 390 5.47 5.81 26.19
C GLU A 390 4.14 5.65 26.96
N ILE A 391 3.48 4.50 26.82
CA ILE A 391 2.14 4.25 27.38
C ILE A 391 2.01 3.14 28.40
#